data_AF-A0A9P7HWX5-F1
#
_entry.id   AF-A0A9P7HWX5-F1
#
_cell.length_a   1.000
_cell.length_b   1.000
_cell.length_c   1.000
_cell.angle_alpha   90.00
_cell.angle_beta   90.00
_cell.angle_gamma   90.00
#
_symmetry.space_group_name_H-M   'P 1'
#
loop_
_entity.id
_entity.type
_entity.pdbx_description
1 polymer ?
#
loop_
_entity_poly.entity_id
_entity_poly.type
_entity_poly.pdbx_seq_one_letter_code
_entity_poly.pdbx_strand_id
1 'polypeptide(L)'
;MSLTLEQEMVHLAPEQHVRAILLALLDDPSVKAHAINHYRALKAADNPVTGLKRKAMNDLFVCVQCDQAFTHQDNTETSCRYHPGELIVDDTEDFWADHDEDCHGEIDTPEMREEMPDGFRWTCCDKLGGRKGCTKGKHQADPAKSRRGGNVPSGGDLRKNNGEHLPVSDEDSEEEEGDEEY
;
A
#
# COMPACT_ATOMS: atom_id res chain seq x y z
N MET A 1 8.79 -18.27 -16.40
CA MET A 1 9.50 -17.71 -15.22
C MET A 1 9.81 -18.89 -14.33
N SER A 2 11.04 -19.07 -13.86
CA SER A 2 11.36 -20.16 -12.94
C SER A 2 10.86 -19.78 -11.55
N LEU A 3 10.04 -20.63 -10.94
CA LEU A 3 9.73 -20.53 -9.52
C LEU A 3 10.99 -20.87 -8.71
N THR A 4 11.12 -20.31 -7.50
CA THR A 4 12.10 -20.81 -6.52
C THR A 4 11.66 -22.19 -6.01
N LEU A 5 12.59 -22.96 -5.44
CA LEU A 5 12.28 -24.27 -4.86
C LEU A 5 11.14 -24.17 -3.82
N GLU A 6 11.18 -23.13 -2.99
CA GLU A 6 10.17 -22.85 -1.96
C GLU A 6 8.80 -22.52 -2.58
N GLN A 7 8.77 -21.69 -3.63
CA GLN A 7 7.55 -21.36 -4.36
C GLN A 7 6.95 -22.59 -5.06
N GLU A 8 7.80 -23.47 -5.60
CA GLU A 8 7.37 -24.72 -6.24
C GLU A 8 6.75 -25.69 -5.22
N MET A 9 7.33 -25.80 -4.02
CA MET A 9 6.75 -26.61 -2.94
C MET A 9 5.35 -26.15 -2.57
N VAL A 10 5.11 -24.82 -2.47
CA VAL A 10 3.79 -24.27 -2.18
C VAL A 10 2.82 -24.49 -3.35
N HIS A 11 3.27 -24.30 -4.58
CA HIS A 11 2.44 -24.49 -5.78
C HIS A 11 2.00 -25.95 -5.98
N LEU A 12 2.85 -26.92 -5.62
CA LEU A 12 2.55 -28.35 -5.73
C LEU A 12 1.82 -28.91 -4.51
N ALA A 13 1.70 -28.13 -3.42
CA ALA A 13 1.03 -28.57 -2.22
C ALA A 13 -0.48 -28.74 -2.46
N PRO A 14 -1.11 -29.79 -1.90
CA PRO A 14 -2.57 -29.91 -1.90
C PRO A 14 -3.25 -28.68 -1.25
N GLU A 15 -4.37 -28.22 -1.80
CA GLU A 15 -5.09 -27.04 -1.28
C GLU A 15 -5.43 -27.15 0.21
N GLN A 16 -5.73 -28.37 0.69
CA GLN A 16 -5.97 -28.63 2.10
C GLN A 16 -4.76 -28.32 2.99
N HIS A 17 -3.54 -28.60 2.52
CA HIS A 17 -2.31 -28.31 3.26
C HIS A 17 -2.04 -26.81 3.22
N VAL A 18 -2.19 -26.16 2.07
CA VAL A 18 -2.04 -24.70 1.95
C VAL A 18 -3.01 -23.97 2.89
N ARG A 19 -4.28 -24.41 2.95
CA ARG A 19 -5.29 -23.83 3.85
C ARG A 19 -4.92 -24.05 5.33
N ALA A 20 -4.46 -25.23 5.70
CA ALA A 20 -4.05 -25.52 7.08
C ALA A 20 -2.83 -24.67 7.50
N ILE A 21 -1.83 -24.54 6.63
CA ILE A 21 -0.64 -23.70 6.86
C ILE A 21 -1.05 -22.24 6.97
N LEU A 22 -1.88 -21.73 6.05
CA LEU A 22 -2.34 -20.35 6.09
C LEU A 22 -3.07 -20.05 7.40
N LEU A 23 -3.99 -20.91 7.83
CA LEU A 23 -4.71 -20.75 9.10
C LEU A 23 -3.77 -20.71 10.31
N ALA A 24 -2.71 -21.51 10.32
CA ALA A 24 -1.69 -21.47 11.37
C ALA A 24 -0.87 -20.18 11.37
N LEU A 25 -0.61 -19.60 10.19
CA LEU A 25 0.11 -18.32 10.07
C LEU A 25 -0.73 -17.10 10.47
N LEU A 26 -2.06 -17.22 10.54
CA LEU A 26 -2.96 -16.12 10.96
C LEU A 26 -2.90 -15.81 12.47
N ASP A 27 -2.08 -16.53 13.24
CA ASP A 27 -1.77 -16.19 14.63
C ASP A 27 -0.85 -14.96 14.72
N ASP A 28 -0.05 -14.69 13.69
CA ASP A 28 0.73 -13.45 13.59
C ASP A 28 -0.18 -12.29 13.12
N PRO A 29 -0.30 -11.19 13.89
CA PRO A 29 -1.18 -10.08 13.54
C PRO A 29 -0.88 -9.43 12.19
N SER A 30 0.41 -9.29 11.84
CA SER A 30 0.85 -8.67 10.58
C SER A 30 0.47 -9.56 9.40
N VAL A 31 0.78 -10.86 9.47
CA VAL A 31 0.41 -11.84 8.44
C VAL A 31 -1.11 -11.92 8.30
N LYS A 32 -1.85 -11.86 9.41
CA LYS A 32 -3.31 -11.86 9.40
C LYS A 32 -3.88 -10.65 8.67
N ALA A 33 -3.40 -9.45 8.97
CA ALA A 33 -3.83 -8.24 8.28
C ALA A 33 -3.57 -8.34 6.76
N HIS A 34 -2.37 -8.79 6.38
CA HIS A 34 -1.96 -9.00 5.00
C HIS A 34 -2.89 -10.00 4.27
N ALA A 35 -3.07 -11.18 4.84
CA ALA A 35 -3.89 -12.24 4.27
C ALA A 35 -5.36 -11.82 4.09
N ILE A 36 -5.93 -11.12 5.08
CA ILE A 36 -7.32 -10.64 5.01
C ILE A 36 -7.47 -9.56 3.94
N ASN A 37 -6.51 -8.63 3.81
CA ASN A 37 -6.55 -7.59 2.79
C ASN A 37 -6.43 -8.20 1.38
N HIS A 38 -5.55 -9.17 1.18
CA HIS A 38 -5.45 -9.93 -0.06
C HIS A 38 -6.75 -10.69 -0.40
N TYR A 39 -7.34 -11.37 0.58
CA TYR A 39 -8.62 -12.06 0.39
C TYR A 39 -9.75 -11.10 -0.01
N ARG A 40 -9.83 -9.92 0.63
CA ARG A 40 -10.81 -8.88 0.28
C ARG A 40 -10.61 -8.38 -1.15
N ALA A 41 -9.36 -8.13 -1.57
CA ALA A 41 -9.04 -7.69 -2.91
C ALA A 41 -9.47 -8.73 -3.97
N LEU A 42 -9.14 -10.00 -3.74
CA LEU A 42 -9.55 -11.11 -4.61
C LEU A 42 -11.07 -11.23 -4.69
N LYS A 43 -11.76 -11.21 -3.54
CA LYS A 43 -13.22 -11.32 -3.48
C LYS A 43 -13.92 -10.14 -4.17
N ALA A 44 -13.37 -8.93 -4.07
CA ALA A 44 -13.91 -7.75 -4.74
C ALA A 44 -13.76 -7.87 -6.28
N ALA A 45 -12.63 -8.39 -6.76
CA ALA A 45 -12.36 -8.60 -8.18
C ALA A 45 -13.19 -9.74 -8.78
N ASP A 46 -13.53 -10.76 -7.98
CA ASP A 46 -14.38 -11.89 -8.38
C ASP A 46 -15.88 -11.51 -8.51
N ASN A 47 -16.28 -10.34 -7.99
CA ASN A 47 -17.68 -9.93 -8.01
C ASN A 47 -18.16 -9.52 -9.42
N PRO A 48 -19.20 -10.15 -9.99
CA PRO A 48 -19.67 -9.92 -11.36
C PRO A 48 -20.22 -8.51 -11.64
N VAL A 49 -20.47 -7.71 -10.60
CA VAL A 49 -20.98 -6.32 -10.72
C VAL A 49 -19.95 -5.37 -11.34
N THR A 50 -18.65 -5.67 -11.26
CA THR A 50 -17.57 -4.80 -11.77
C THR A 50 -17.33 -4.91 -13.27
N GLY A 51 -18.14 -5.69 -14.01
CA GLY A 51 -18.08 -5.76 -15.48
C GLY A 51 -16.85 -6.47 -16.05
N LEU A 52 -15.95 -6.98 -15.20
CA LEU A 52 -14.90 -7.94 -15.55
C LEU A 52 -15.57 -9.27 -15.92
N LYS A 53 -16.07 -9.36 -17.16
CA LYS A 53 -16.72 -10.55 -17.76
C LYS A 53 -15.98 -11.82 -17.34
N ARG A 54 -16.54 -12.57 -16.37
CA ARG A 54 -16.26 -13.98 -16.05
C ARG A 54 -14.81 -14.39 -16.36
N LYS A 55 -13.84 -13.71 -15.75
CA LYS A 55 -12.48 -14.24 -15.71
C LYS A 55 -12.53 -15.42 -14.74
N ALA A 56 -11.95 -16.56 -15.12
CA ALA A 56 -11.91 -17.69 -14.21
C ALA A 56 -11.25 -17.22 -12.92
N MET A 57 -11.83 -17.54 -11.76
CA MET A 57 -11.25 -17.22 -10.43
C MET A 57 -9.76 -17.59 -10.34
N ASN A 58 -9.34 -18.59 -11.14
CA ASN A 58 -7.98 -19.09 -11.26
C ASN A 58 -6.97 -18.14 -11.94
N ASP A 59 -7.42 -17.05 -12.59
CA ASP A 59 -6.55 -16.05 -13.23
C ASP A 59 -6.38 -14.77 -12.40
N LEU A 60 -6.90 -14.74 -11.17
CA LEU A 60 -6.73 -13.64 -10.24
C LEU A 60 -5.43 -13.79 -9.44
N PHE A 61 -4.63 -12.73 -9.45
CA PHE A 61 -3.39 -12.62 -8.70
C PHE A 61 -3.47 -11.42 -7.77
N VAL A 62 -2.66 -11.43 -6.70
CA VAL A 62 -2.47 -10.27 -5.83
C VAL A 62 -1.15 -9.60 -6.17
N CYS A 63 -1.16 -8.28 -6.30
CA CYS A 63 0.04 -7.51 -6.59
C CYS A 63 0.87 -7.28 -5.31
N VAL A 64 2.10 -7.76 -5.26
CA VAL A 64 3.04 -7.55 -4.13
C VAL A 64 3.55 -6.11 -4.00
N GLN A 65 3.20 -5.22 -4.95
CA GLN A 65 3.60 -3.82 -4.95
C GLN A 65 2.52 -2.88 -4.42
N CYS A 66 1.24 -3.21 -4.65
CA CYS A 66 0.11 -2.33 -4.32
C CYS A 66 -1.06 -3.04 -3.64
N ASP A 67 -0.92 -4.33 -3.33
CA ASP A 67 -1.90 -5.20 -2.65
C ASP A 67 -3.27 -5.35 -3.34
N GLN A 68 -3.40 -4.83 -4.56
CA GLN A 68 -4.61 -4.96 -5.38
C GLN A 68 -4.62 -6.27 -6.16
N ALA A 69 -5.82 -6.82 -6.37
CA ALA A 69 -6.02 -7.96 -7.24
C ALA A 69 -5.97 -7.54 -8.72
N PHE A 70 -5.39 -8.39 -9.56
CA PHE A 70 -5.26 -8.14 -11.00
C PHE A 70 -5.24 -9.47 -11.78
N THR A 71 -5.30 -9.39 -13.10
CA THR A 71 -5.15 -10.52 -14.02
C THR A 71 -4.06 -10.24 -15.05
N HIS A 72 -3.57 -11.25 -15.77
CA HIS A 72 -2.61 -10.99 -16.85
C HIS A 72 -3.17 -10.11 -17.97
N GLN A 73 -4.49 -10.10 -18.19
CA GLN A 73 -5.13 -9.38 -19.29
C GLN A 73 -5.24 -7.86 -19.04
N ASP A 74 -5.39 -7.43 -17.79
CA ASP A 74 -5.50 -6.01 -17.40
C ASP A 74 -4.19 -5.42 -16.88
N ASN A 75 -3.10 -6.19 -16.93
CA ASN A 75 -1.79 -5.77 -16.46
C ASN A 75 -1.00 -4.95 -17.50
N THR A 76 -1.33 -3.66 -17.59
CA THR A 76 -0.64 -2.69 -18.45
C THR A 76 0.51 -2.00 -17.71
N GLU A 77 1.37 -1.28 -18.43
CA GLU A 77 2.50 -0.51 -17.86
C GLU A 77 2.09 0.61 -16.89
N THR A 78 0.79 0.89 -16.75
CA THR A 78 0.26 1.93 -15.86
C THR A 78 -0.83 1.43 -14.91
N SER A 79 -1.10 0.13 -14.87
CA SER A 79 -2.17 -0.47 -14.06
C SER A 79 -1.84 -0.45 -12.56
N CYS A 80 -0.57 -0.62 -12.19
CA CYS A 80 -0.11 -0.59 -10.81
C CYS A 80 0.44 0.78 -10.42
N ARG A 81 0.13 1.21 -9.19
CA ARG A 81 0.75 2.36 -8.54
C ARG A 81 1.30 1.95 -7.19
N TYR A 82 2.58 2.22 -6.95
CA TYR A 82 3.28 1.85 -5.72
C TYR A 82 4.33 2.89 -5.37
N HIS A 83 4.81 2.83 -4.12
CA HIS A 83 5.92 3.63 -3.63
C HIS A 83 7.17 2.75 -3.52
N PRO A 84 8.27 3.09 -4.21
CA PRO A 84 9.53 2.36 -4.10
C PRO A 84 10.37 2.77 -2.89
N GLY A 85 10.07 3.92 -2.28
CA GLY A 85 10.73 4.40 -1.07
C GLY A 85 10.15 3.78 0.19
N GLU A 86 10.79 4.06 1.31
CA GLU A 86 10.37 3.63 2.63
C GLU A 86 9.36 4.62 3.22
N LEU A 87 8.49 4.12 4.09
CA LEU A 87 7.58 4.94 4.88
C LEU A 87 8.27 5.22 6.22
N ILE A 88 8.54 6.50 6.50
CA ILE A 88 9.24 6.97 7.70
C ILE A 88 8.34 7.94 8.47
N VAL A 89 8.60 8.11 9.77
CA VAL A 89 7.92 9.14 10.59
C VAL A 89 8.12 10.51 9.96
N ASP A 90 7.06 11.30 9.89
CA ASP A 90 7.16 12.69 9.46
C ASP A 90 7.58 13.57 10.64
N ASP A 91 8.86 13.97 10.64
CA ASP A 91 9.47 14.86 11.62
C ASP A 91 9.40 16.34 11.21
N THR A 92 8.82 16.63 10.03
CA THR A 92 8.76 17.98 9.47
C THR A 92 7.50 18.74 9.84
N GLU A 93 6.44 18.03 10.21
CA GLU A 93 5.15 18.58 10.59
C GLU A 93 4.91 18.41 12.11
N ASP A 94 4.12 19.31 12.70
CA ASP A 94 3.73 19.25 14.13
C ASP A 94 2.75 18.08 14.45
N PHE A 95 2.59 17.12 13.54
CA PHE A 95 1.64 16.01 13.65
C PHE A 95 1.85 15.19 14.93
N TRP A 96 3.11 14.98 15.33
CA TRP A 96 3.49 14.21 16.52
C TRP A 96 3.91 15.09 17.72
N ALA A 97 3.68 16.40 17.68
CA ALA A 97 4.18 17.33 18.71
C ALA A 97 3.67 17.01 20.13
N ASP A 98 2.45 16.47 20.24
CA ASP A 98 1.85 16.04 21.51
C ASP A 98 2.18 14.58 21.90
N HIS A 99 2.87 13.83 21.03
CA HIS A 99 3.18 12.42 21.25
C HIS A 99 4.56 12.26 21.89
N ASP A 100 4.58 12.21 23.21
CA ASP A 100 5.76 11.82 23.99
C ASP A 100 5.89 10.29 24.02
N GLU A 101 6.95 9.72 23.44
CA GLU A 101 7.18 8.27 23.39
C GLU A 101 7.39 7.63 24.78
N ASP A 102 7.89 8.38 25.76
CA ASP A 102 8.04 7.89 27.14
C ASP A 102 6.67 7.68 27.81
N CYS A 103 5.65 8.43 27.37
CA CYS A 103 4.29 8.36 27.90
C CYS A 103 3.33 7.53 27.01
N HIS A 104 3.48 7.62 25.70
CA HIS A 104 2.52 7.13 24.71
C HIS A 104 3.06 5.95 23.87
N GLY A 105 4.34 5.59 24.04
CA GLY A 105 5.00 4.51 23.30
C GLY A 105 5.57 4.96 21.96
N GLU A 106 6.27 4.04 21.28
CA GLU A 106 6.97 4.28 20.01
C GLU A 106 6.01 4.72 18.90
N ILE A 107 6.36 5.80 18.21
CA ILE A 107 5.58 6.34 17.08
C ILE A 107 5.68 5.39 15.88
N ASP A 108 6.88 4.87 15.61
CA ASP A 108 7.16 4.10 14.40
C ASP A 108 6.76 2.62 14.48
N THR A 109 5.48 2.36 14.75
CA THR A 109 4.92 1.00 14.83
C THR A 109 4.06 0.67 13.61
N PRO A 110 3.95 -0.62 13.20
CA PRO A 110 3.05 -1.03 12.13
C PRO A 110 1.60 -0.61 12.35
N GLU A 111 1.15 -0.63 13.61
CA GLU A 111 -0.19 -0.21 14.04
C GLU A 111 -0.39 1.29 13.79
N MET A 112 0.54 2.15 14.24
CA MET A 112 0.45 3.60 14.03
C MET A 112 0.55 3.97 12.54
N ARG A 113 1.36 3.25 11.76
CA ARG A 113 1.43 3.41 10.30
C ARG A 113 0.11 3.09 9.59
N GLU A 114 -0.70 2.18 10.12
CA GLU A 114 -2.03 1.85 9.59
C GLU A 114 -3.12 2.84 10.05
N GLU A 115 -3.07 3.23 11.33
CA GLU A 115 -4.08 4.09 11.95
C GLU A 115 -3.92 5.57 11.60
N MET A 116 -2.67 6.04 11.58
CA MET A 116 -2.29 7.45 11.39
C MET A 116 -1.30 7.59 10.23
N PRO A 117 -1.63 7.12 9.02
CA PRO A 117 -0.68 7.08 7.90
C PRO A 117 -0.22 8.47 7.44
N ASP A 118 -0.99 9.51 7.76
CA ASP A 118 -0.65 10.90 7.43
C ASP A 118 0.41 11.49 8.38
N GLY A 119 0.75 10.83 9.49
CA GLY A 119 1.91 11.14 10.33
C GLY A 119 3.23 10.54 9.82
N PHE A 120 3.19 9.92 8.64
CA PHE A 120 4.35 9.29 8.00
C PHE A 120 4.50 9.84 6.59
N ARG A 121 5.72 9.77 6.05
CA ARG A 121 6.04 10.25 4.70
C ARG A 121 6.88 9.25 3.92
N TRP A 122 6.69 9.25 2.61
CA TRP A 122 7.40 8.36 1.68
C TRP A 122 8.71 8.98 1.21
N THR A 123 9.83 8.30 1.42
CA THR A 123 11.16 8.80 0.99
C THR A 123 11.34 8.92 -0.52
N CYS A 124 10.49 8.28 -1.33
CA CYS A 124 10.59 8.35 -2.79
C CYS A 124 9.92 9.59 -3.41
N CYS A 125 9.03 10.27 -2.69
CA CYS A 125 8.27 11.38 -3.28
C CYS A 125 7.77 12.41 -2.27
N ASP A 126 8.16 12.30 -1.00
CA ASP A 126 7.86 13.26 0.06
C ASP A 126 6.38 13.42 0.40
N LYS A 127 5.53 12.53 -0.14
CA LYS A 127 4.10 12.51 0.11
C LYS A 127 3.80 11.76 1.40
N LEU A 128 2.73 12.18 2.08
CA LEU A 128 2.19 11.51 3.26
C LEU A 128 1.81 10.04 2.98
N GLY A 129 1.84 9.21 4.01
CA GLY A 129 1.65 7.76 3.95
C GLY A 129 0.32 7.35 3.31
N GLY A 130 -0.76 8.09 3.57
CA GLY A 130 -2.09 7.86 3.01
C GLY A 130 -2.22 8.13 1.50
N ARG A 131 -1.18 8.65 0.85
CA ARG A 131 -1.22 9.01 -0.58
C ARG A 131 -0.88 7.81 -1.46
N LYS A 132 -1.56 7.74 -2.62
CA LYS A 132 -1.32 6.71 -3.64
C LYS A 132 0.13 6.72 -4.13
N GLY A 133 0.59 5.52 -4.53
CA GLY A 133 1.91 5.28 -5.11
C GLY A 133 2.35 6.31 -6.16
N CYS A 134 3.57 6.83 -6.02
CA CYS A 134 4.16 7.80 -6.94
C CYS A 134 4.66 7.17 -8.25
N THR A 135 4.96 5.88 -8.25
CA THR A 135 5.50 5.16 -9.41
C THR A 135 4.40 4.34 -10.07
N LYS A 136 4.34 4.41 -11.41
CA LYS A 136 3.46 3.58 -12.24
C LYS A 136 4.21 2.37 -12.78
N GLY A 137 3.52 1.27 -12.98
CA GLY A 137 4.09 0.09 -13.63
C GLY A 137 3.07 -1.01 -13.86
N LYS A 138 3.56 -2.17 -14.28
CA LYS A 138 2.82 -3.43 -14.23
C LYS A 138 2.69 -3.93 -12.80
N HIS A 139 1.57 -4.57 -12.50
CA HIS A 139 1.41 -5.37 -11.30
C HIS A 139 2.42 -6.53 -11.30
N GLN A 140 2.85 -6.92 -10.11
CA GLN A 140 3.80 -8.00 -9.89
C GLN A 140 3.22 -8.99 -8.88
N ALA A 141 3.20 -10.29 -9.20
CA ALA A 141 2.75 -11.34 -8.28
C ALA A 141 3.93 -12.03 -7.57
N ASP A 142 5.15 -11.87 -8.10
CA ASP A 142 6.37 -12.48 -7.55
C ASP A 142 7.03 -11.55 -6.51
N PRO A 143 7.09 -11.93 -5.22
CA PRO A 143 7.76 -11.15 -4.18
C PRO A 143 9.20 -10.80 -4.52
N ALA A 144 9.93 -11.70 -5.20
CA ALA A 144 11.34 -11.50 -5.55
C ALA A 144 11.56 -10.37 -6.59
N LYS A 145 10.48 -9.91 -7.24
CA LYS A 145 10.48 -8.83 -8.22
C LYS A 145 9.71 -7.60 -7.72
N SER A 146 9.36 -7.57 -6.43
CA SER A 146 8.77 -6.39 -5.84
C SER A 146 9.76 -5.23 -5.90
N ARG A 147 9.24 -4.04 -6.19
CA ARG A 147 9.97 -2.77 -6.15
C ARG A 147 9.35 -1.82 -5.13
N ARG A 148 8.49 -2.34 -4.25
CA ARG A 148 7.88 -1.58 -3.14
C ARG A 148 8.92 -1.44 -2.02
N GLY A 149 8.91 -0.31 -1.31
CA GLY A 149 9.72 -0.16 -0.10
C GLY A 149 9.35 -1.15 1.00
N GLY A 150 10.31 -1.49 1.86
CA GLY A 150 10.24 -2.62 2.80
C GLY A 150 9.48 -2.39 4.10
N ASN A 151 8.77 -1.27 4.26
CA ASN A 151 8.28 -0.78 5.54
C ASN A 151 6.80 -0.34 5.48
N VAL A 152 5.94 -1.15 4.87
CA VAL A 152 4.53 -0.76 4.63
C VAL A 152 3.57 -1.80 5.20
N PRO A 153 2.57 -1.39 6.00
CA PRO A 153 1.41 -2.24 6.24
C PRO A 153 0.75 -2.64 4.92
N SER A 154 0.20 -3.86 4.85
CA SER A 154 -0.57 -4.29 3.67
C SER A 154 -1.80 -3.42 3.51
N GLY A 155 -1.90 -2.69 2.42
CA GLY A 155 -2.95 -1.71 2.22
C GLY A 155 -2.68 -0.84 1.01
N GLY A 156 -3.36 -1.15 -0.10
CA GLY A 156 -3.33 -0.35 -1.33
C GLY A 156 -4.00 1.02 -1.20
N ASP A 157 -4.66 1.32 -0.07
CA ASP A 157 -5.19 2.63 0.28
C ASP A 157 -5.26 2.67 1.82
N LEU A 158 -4.16 3.08 2.48
CA LEU A 158 -4.16 3.39 3.90
C LEU A 158 -5.29 4.41 4.17
N ARG A 159 -6.00 4.26 5.30
CA ARG A 159 -7.12 5.15 5.64
C ARG A 159 -6.62 6.58 5.64
N LYS A 160 -7.10 7.42 4.73
CA LYS A 160 -6.91 8.87 4.88
C LYS A 160 -7.43 9.24 6.25
N ASN A 161 -6.62 9.94 7.05
CA ASN A 161 -7.12 10.40 8.30
C ASN A 161 -8.22 11.44 8.00
N ASN A 162 -9.38 11.30 8.62
CA ASN A 162 -10.45 12.29 8.53
C ASN A 162 -10.21 13.47 9.50
N GLY A 163 -9.07 13.46 10.22
CA GLY A 163 -8.63 14.58 11.03
C GLY A 163 -8.46 15.82 10.18
N GLU A 164 -9.12 16.89 10.57
CA GLU A 164 -9.07 18.21 9.93
C GLU A 164 -7.66 18.81 10.07
N HIS A 165 -6.68 18.32 9.31
CA HIS A 165 -5.46 19.06 9.10
C HIS A 165 -5.81 20.22 8.16
N LEU A 166 -5.83 21.43 8.70
CA LEU A 166 -6.03 22.65 7.93
C LEU A 166 -5.06 22.64 6.74
N PRO A 167 -5.52 22.89 5.51
CA PRO A 167 -4.64 22.98 4.37
C PRO A 167 -3.68 24.15 4.61
N VAL A 168 -2.38 23.87 4.65
CA VAL A 168 -1.37 24.89 4.42
C VAL A 168 -1.63 25.40 3.02
N SER A 169 -2.08 26.65 2.91
CA SER A 169 -2.31 27.30 1.63
C SER A 169 -0.96 27.38 0.93
N ASP A 170 -0.87 26.77 -0.24
CA ASP A 170 0.19 27.04 -1.21
C ASP A 170 0.08 28.52 -1.63
N GLU A 171 0.68 29.42 -0.85
CA GLU A 171 0.99 30.77 -1.29
C GLU A 171 2.14 30.66 -2.29
N ASP A 172 1.79 30.31 -3.53
CA ASP A 172 2.68 30.45 -4.68
C ASP A 172 2.99 31.95 -4.82
N SER A 173 4.20 32.27 -4.42
CA SER A 173 4.84 33.57 -4.55
C SER A 173 5.35 33.70 -5.98
N GLU A 174 4.69 34.51 -6.81
CA GLU A 174 5.29 35.06 -8.03
C GLU A 174 4.97 36.57 -8.14
N GLU A 175 5.91 37.32 -7.57
CA GLU A 175 6.57 38.57 -8.03
C GLU A 175 5.80 39.74 -8.67
N GLU A 176 6.25 40.93 -8.26
CA GLU A 176 5.90 42.30 -8.64
C GLU A 176 5.96 42.59 -10.16
N GLU A 177 5.12 43.50 -10.64
CA GLU A 177 5.60 44.75 -11.25
C GLU A 177 4.43 45.76 -11.34
N GLY A 178 4.64 46.93 -10.74
CA GLY A 178 3.72 48.06 -10.80
C GLY A 178 3.80 48.79 -12.13
N ASP A 179 2.73 49.50 -12.47
CA ASP A 179 2.78 50.68 -13.32
C ASP A 179 1.72 51.69 -12.86
N GLU A 180 2.19 52.93 -12.70
CA GLU A 180 1.43 54.15 -12.41
C GLU A 180 0.54 54.60 -13.58
N GLU A 181 -0.26 55.66 -13.34
CA GLU A 181 -1.07 56.52 -14.25
C GLU A 181 -2.59 56.28 -14.19
N TYR A 182 -3.49 57.24 -13.92
CA TYR A 182 -3.46 58.70 -13.71
C TYR A 182 -4.57 59.10 -12.73
#